data_AF-A0A383W559-F1
#
_entry.id   AF-A0A383W559-F1
#
_cell.length_a   1.000
_cell.length_b   1.000
_cell.length_c   1.000
_cell.angle_alpha   90.00
_cell.angle_beta   90.00
_cell.angle_gamma   90.00
#
_symmetry.space_group_name_H-M   'P 1'
#
loop_
_entity.id
_entity.type
_entity.pdbx_description
1 polymer ?
#
loop_
_entity_poly.entity_id
_entity_poly.type
_entity_poly.pdbx_seq_one_letter_code
_entity_poly.pdbx_strand_id
1 'polypeptide(L)'
;MTSSRCIATSAAAAAAADTASKFLQAGDLQQLQELVQQALQDTTPSSSSSLSAADTAAAYAAATRLAGKQPAAAAPVLQLLAPAWAAALPAASIQDISTALLCWSKLGYSDAQLWGGTLRAVPGLCSAADGQELANVALALATAAEAGKGAVPGVTREEAEEVLRAVTHQLVTKVTAASAEAAAAGAAAAADGGSSGKGVSMSNIATLRWAHEVLESSGSS
;
A
#
# COMPACT_ATOMS: atom_id res chain seq x y z
N MET A 1 -7.73 -23.93 29.00
CA MET A 1 -8.48 -23.78 27.73
C MET A 1 -7.99 -22.54 26.96
N THR A 2 -6.73 -22.53 26.54
CA THR A 2 -6.08 -21.37 25.88
C THR A 2 -4.95 -21.86 24.98
N SER A 3 -5.27 -22.62 23.92
CA SER A 3 -4.24 -23.05 22.95
C SER A 3 -4.81 -23.49 21.59
N SER A 4 -5.88 -22.85 21.13
CA SER A 4 -6.46 -23.14 19.80
C SER A 4 -6.50 -21.92 18.88
N ARG A 5 -6.50 -20.69 19.44
CA ARG A 5 -6.47 -19.46 18.62
C ARG A 5 -5.11 -19.21 17.97
N CYS A 6 -3.99 -19.45 18.67
CA CYS A 6 -2.66 -19.17 18.14
C CYS A 6 -2.27 -20.07 16.94
N ILE A 7 -2.79 -21.30 16.90
CA ILE A 7 -2.48 -22.28 15.85
C ILE A 7 -3.34 -22.05 14.60
N ALA A 8 -4.60 -21.64 14.76
CA ALA A 8 -5.46 -21.29 13.63
C ALA A 8 -4.97 -20.02 12.90
N THR A 9 -4.47 -19.04 13.65
CA THR A 9 -3.90 -17.81 13.07
C THR A 9 -2.58 -18.06 12.32
N SER A 10 -1.74 -19.00 12.79
CA SER A 10 -0.47 -19.30 12.11
C SER A 10 -0.65 -20.10 10.82
N ALA A 11 -1.61 -21.03 10.77
CA ALA A 11 -1.91 -21.80 9.57
C ALA A 11 -2.53 -20.94 8.45
N ALA A 12 -3.45 -20.03 8.79
CA ALA A 12 -4.03 -19.09 7.83
C ALA A 12 -2.98 -18.10 7.30
N ALA A 13 -2.09 -17.60 8.15
CA ALA A 13 -0.99 -16.72 7.73
C ALA A 13 0.03 -17.44 6.83
N ALA A 14 0.32 -18.73 7.09
CA ALA A 14 1.21 -19.53 6.24
C ALA A 14 0.58 -19.83 4.86
N ALA A 15 -0.72 -20.11 4.80
CA ALA A 15 -1.45 -20.31 3.54
C ALA A 15 -1.54 -19.01 2.71
N ALA A 16 -1.73 -17.86 3.36
CA ALA A 16 -1.66 -16.55 2.69
C ALA A 16 -0.24 -16.27 2.16
N ALA A 17 0.80 -16.54 2.95
CA ALA A 17 2.19 -16.36 2.50
C ALA A 17 2.54 -17.24 1.28
N ASP A 18 2.01 -18.47 1.21
CA ASP A 18 2.17 -19.37 0.06
C ASP A 18 1.43 -18.85 -1.19
N THR A 19 0.21 -18.34 -1.01
CA THR A 19 -0.62 -17.80 -2.11
C THR A 19 -0.02 -16.51 -2.70
N ALA A 20 0.35 -15.55 -1.85
CA ALA A 20 1.08 -14.35 -2.26
C ALA A 20 2.39 -14.68 -3.00
N SER A 21 3.14 -15.68 -2.52
CA SER A 21 4.37 -16.13 -3.17
C SER A 21 4.11 -16.71 -4.57
N LYS A 22 3.03 -17.49 -4.75
CA LYS A 22 2.63 -18.03 -6.05
C LYS A 22 2.31 -16.93 -7.06
N PHE A 23 1.57 -15.90 -6.66
CA PHE A 23 1.30 -14.75 -7.54
C PHE A 23 2.59 -14.03 -7.95
N LEU A 24 3.48 -13.80 -6.98
CA LEU A 24 4.78 -13.17 -7.24
C LEU A 24 5.73 -14.06 -8.05
N GLN A 25 5.44 -15.34 -8.25
CA GLN A 25 6.22 -16.24 -9.12
C GLN A 25 5.60 -16.41 -10.52
N ALA A 26 4.42 -15.84 -10.78
CA ALA A 26 3.82 -15.89 -12.11
C ALA A 26 4.78 -15.32 -13.18
N GLY A 27 4.97 -16.09 -14.25
CA GLY A 27 5.88 -15.75 -15.35
C GLY A 27 5.27 -14.79 -16.37
N ASP A 28 3.94 -14.79 -16.49
CA ASP A 28 3.16 -13.93 -17.38
C ASP A 28 1.77 -13.61 -16.79
N LEU A 29 1.05 -12.70 -17.45
CA LEU A 29 -0.26 -12.22 -17.00
C LEU A 29 -1.37 -13.26 -17.15
N GLN A 30 -1.25 -14.20 -18.08
CA GLN A 30 -2.24 -15.26 -18.25
C GLN A 30 -2.17 -16.25 -17.09
N GLN A 31 -0.95 -16.68 -16.74
CA GLN A 31 -0.70 -17.51 -15.57
C GLN A 31 -1.18 -16.81 -14.29
N LEU A 32 -0.90 -15.51 -14.14
CA LEU A 32 -1.39 -14.75 -12.99
C LEU A 32 -2.92 -14.72 -12.96
N GLN A 33 -3.57 -14.49 -14.09
CA GLN A 33 -5.03 -14.47 -14.19
C GLN A 33 -5.64 -15.82 -13.77
N GLU A 34 -5.09 -16.94 -14.26
CA GLU A 34 -5.54 -18.29 -13.90
C GLU A 34 -5.35 -18.57 -12.40
N LEU A 35 -4.19 -18.20 -11.83
CA LEU A 35 -3.94 -18.34 -10.39
C LEU A 35 -4.93 -17.54 -9.54
N VAL A 36 -5.23 -16.30 -9.94
CA VAL A 36 -6.21 -15.46 -9.23
C VAL A 36 -7.61 -16.07 -9.33
N GLN A 37 -8.01 -16.56 -10.51
CA GLN A 37 -9.31 -17.23 -10.67
C GLN A 37 -9.41 -18.49 -9.81
N GLN A 38 -8.35 -19.32 -9.78
CA GLN A 38 -8.32 -20.51 -8.96
C GLN A 38 -8.44 -20.15 -7.46
N ALA A 39 -7.68 -19.16 -7.00
CA ALA A 39 -7.74 -18.72 -5.61
C ALA A 39 -9.12 -18.16 -5.23
N LEU A 40 -9.80 -17.47 -6.16
CA LEU A 40 -11.17 -17.01 -5.97
C LEU A 40 -12.19 -18.18 -5.95
N GLN A 41 -11.95 -19.25 -6.70
CA GLN A 41 -12.84 -20.42 -6.78
C GLN A 41 -12.65 -21.41 -5.63
N ASP A 42 -11.43 -21.56 -5.12
CA ASP A 42 -11.12 -22.42 -3.96
C ASP A 42 -11.77 -21.89 -2.66
N THR A 43 -12.39 -20.71 -2.72
CA THR A 43 -13.23 -20.13 -1.68
C THR A 43 -14.59 -20.85 -1.61
N THR A 44 -14.63 -22.03 -0.99
CA THR A 44 -15.88 -22.78 -0.76
C THR A 44 -16.80 -22.10 0.27
N PRO A 45 -18.14 -22.22 0.17
CA PRO A 45 -19.10 -21.49 1.02
C PRO A 45 -19.05 -21.86 2.52
N SER A 46 -18.31 -22.89 2.90
CA SER A 46 -18.16 -23.38 4.27
C SER A 46 -16.83 -23.01 4.95
N SER A 47 -15.92 -22.34 4.26
CA SER A 47 -14.62 -21.91 4.78
C SER A 47 -14.42 -20.44 4.49
N SER A 48 -14.48 -19.56 5.50
CA SER A 48 -14.06 -18.17 5.34
C SER A 48 -12.59 -18.13 4.96
N SER A 49 -12.29 -17.93 3.68
CA SER A 49 -11.05 -17.31 3.21
C SER A 49 -11.24 -16.86 1.76
N SER A 50 -12.01 -15.76 1.56
CA SER A 50 -11.77 -14.93 0.38
C SER A 50 -10.29 -14.53 0.38
N LEU A 51 -9.72 -14.27 -0.80
CA LEU A 51 -8.36 -13.71 -0.91
C LEU A 51 -8.15 -12.62 0.17
N SER A 52 -7.07 -12.77 0.95
CA SER A 52 -6.76 -11.77 1.97
C SER A 52 -6.31 -10.46 1.32
N ALA A 53 -6.24 -9.39 2.11
CA ALA A 53 -5.71 -8.12 1.63
C ALA A 53 -4.26 -8.28 1.14
N ALA A 54 -3.45 -9.05 1.87
CA ALA A 54 -2.07 -9.34 1.51
C ALA A 54 -1.96 -10.14 0.21
N ASP A 55 -2.79 -11.17 0.02
CA ASP A 55 -2.81 -11.95 -1.23
C ASP A 55 -3.19 -11.08 -2.42
N THR A 56 -4.22 -10.24 -2.24
CA THR A 56 -4.72 -9.34 -3.29
C THR A 56 -3.70 -8.25 -3.62
N ALA A 57 -3.03 -7.68 -2.61
CA ALA A 57 -1.94 -6.72 -2.80
C ALA A 57 -0.74 -7.34 -3.54
N ALA A 58 -0.38 -8.59 -3.19
CA ALA A 58 0.67 -9.33 -3.87
C ALA A 58 0.31 -9.62 -5.34
N ALA A 59 -0.95 -9.94 -5.63
CA ALA A 59 -1.44 -10.11 -7.00
C ALA A 59 -1.38 -8.79 -7.80
N TYR A 60 -1.72 -7.64 -7.19
CA TYR A 60 -1.52 -6.33 -7.81
C TYR A 60 -0.04 -6.02 -8.09
N ALA A 61 0.86 -6.38 -7.17
CA ALA A 61 2.30 -6.21 -7.36
C ALA A 61 2.83 -7.09 -8.51
N ALA A 62 2.38 -8.35 -8.58
CA ALA A 62 2.69 -9.24 -9.68
C ALA A 62 2.19 -8.69 -11.02
N ALA A 63 0.94 -8.22 -11.07
CA ALA A 63 0.34 -7.60 -12.25
C ALA A 63 1.15 -6.39 -12.70
N THR A 64 1.55 -5.51 -11.77
CA THR A 64 2.37 -4.32 -12.05
C THR A 64 3.72 -4.70 -12.67
N ARG A 65 4.39 -5.72 -12.10
CA ARG A 65 5.68 -6.20 -12.62
C ARG A 65 5.56 -6.78 -14.03
N LEU A 66 4.48 -7.50 -14.30
CA LEU A 66 4.26 -8.19 -15.58
C LEU A 66 3.70 -7.24 -16.66
N ALA A 67 2.94 -6.21 -16.27
CA ALA A 67 2.40 -5.20 -17.19
C ALA A 67 3.48 -4.43 -17.95
N GLY A 68 4.70 -4.29 -17.39
CA GLY A 68 5.84 -3.72 -18.12
C GLY A 68 6.20 -4.48 -19.40
N LYS A 69 5.77 -5.75 -19.54
CA LYS A 69 5.95 -6.56 -20.75
C LYS A 69 4.69 -6.62 -21.62
N GLN A 70 3.51 -6.51 -21.02
CA GLN A 70 2.21 -6.69 -21.69
C GLN A 70 1.12 -5.79 -21.06
N PRO A 71 1.17 -4.47 -21.29
CA PRO A 71 0.31 -3.52 -20.57
C PRO A 71 -1.18 -3.72 -20.84
N ALA A 72 -1.56 -4.10 -22.06
CA ALA A 72 -2.96 -4.33 -22.44
C ALA A 72 -3.61 -5.51 -21.71
N ALA A 73 -2.80 -6.49 -21.26
CA ALA A 73 -3.30 -7.68 -20.58
C ALA A 73 -3.42 -7.50 -19.05
N ALA A 74 -3.01 -6.34 -18.50
CA ALA A 74 -3.10 -6.09 -17.07
C ALA A 74 -4.53 -5.75 -16.63
N ALA A 75 -5.31 -5.05 -17.47
CA ALA A 75 -6.64 -4.59 -17.14
C ALA A 75 -7.62 -5.71 -16.73
N PRO A 76 -7.68 -6.87 -17.43
CA PRO A 76 -8.52 -8.00 -17.00
C PRO A 76 -8.15 -8.53 -15.61
N VAL A 77 -6.86 -8.60 -15.28
CA VAL A 77 -6.40 -9.05 -13.96
C VAL A 77 -6.82 -8.05 -12.88
N LEU A 78 -6.73 -6.76 -13.15
CA LEU A 78 -7.16 -5.72 -12.21
C LEU A 78 -8.67 -5.75 -11.93
N GLN A 79 -9.48 -5.95 -12.98
CA GLN A 79 -10.92 -6.10 -12.85
C GLN A 79 -11.30 -7.35 -12.05
N LEU A 80 -10.53 -8.44 -12.18
CA LEU A 80 -10.74 -9.66 -11.42
C LEU A 80 -10.40 -9.48 -9.92
N LEU A 81 -9.36 -8.72 -9.62
CA LEU A 81 -8.92 -8.45 -8.24
C LEU A 81 -9.78 -7.42 -7.50
N ALA A 82 -10.43 -6.52 -8.24
CA ALA A 82 -11.26 -5.44 -7.70
C ALA A 82 -12.28 -5.87 -6.61
N PRO A 83 -13.16 -6.88 -6.85
CA PRO A 83 -14.11 -7.32 -5.83
C PRO A 83 -13.43 -7.99 -4.63
N ALA A 84 -12.32 -8.70 -4.85
CA ALA A 84 -11.55 -9.32 -3.78
C ALA A 84 -10.94 -8.27 -2.85
N TRP A 85 -10.38 -7.21 -3.43
CA TRP A 85 -9.85 -6.08 -2.67
C TRP A 85 -10.94 -5.38 -1.87
N ALA A 86 -12.09 -5.08 -2.48
CA ALA A 86 -13.21 -4.44 -1.80
C ALA A 86 -13.67 -5.25 -0.56
N ALA A 87 -13.73 -6.57 -0.68
CA ALA A 87 -14.08 -7.46 0.43
C ALA A 87 -13.00 -7.54 1.51
N ALA A 88 -11.72 -7.50 1.12
CA ALA A 88 -10.59 -7.61 2.03
C ALA A 88 -10.19 -6.28 2.71
N LEU A 89 -10.62 -5.14 2.17
CA LEU A 89 -10.26 -3.80 2.64
C LEU A 89 -10.47 -3.56 4.15
N PRO A 90 -11.56 -4.02 4.80
CA PRO A 90 -11.76 -3.81 6.23
C PRO A 90 -10.68 -4.47 7.12
N ALA A 91 -9.98 -5.47 6.60
CA ALA A 91 -8.89 -6.17 7.29
C ALA A 91 -7.51 -5.78 6.76
N ALA A 92 -7.42 -4.85 5.80
CA ALA A 92 -6.16 -4.48 5.17
C ALA A 92 -5.26 -3.70 6.13
N SER A 93 -3.98 -4.04 6.11
CA SER A 93 -2.95 -3.24 6.77
C SER A 93 -2.55 -2.05 5.91
N ILE A 94 -1.85 -1.07 6.50
CA ILE A 94 -1.29 0.05 5.73
C ILE A 94 -0.23 -0.42 4.71
N GLN A 95 0.45 -1.54 4.98
CA GLN A 95 1.36 -2.16 4.03
C GLN A 95 0.61 -2.60 2.76
N ASP A 96 -0.51 -3.30 2.94
CA ASP A 96 -1.36 -3.78 1.84
C ASP A 96 -1.91 -2.60 1.04
N ILE A 97 -2.45 -1.59 1.74
CA ILE A 97 -3.01 -0.37 1.14
C ILE A 97 -1.96 0.38 0.33
N SER A 98 -0.80 0.64 0.92
CA SER A 98 0.27 1.39 0.24
C SER A 98 0.78 0.65 -0.99
N THR A 99 0.83 -0.68 -0.94
CA THR A 99 1.19 -1.53 -2.07
C THR A 99 0.13 -1.45 -3.17
N ALA A 100 -1.14 -1.63 -2.84
CA ALA A 100 -2.25 -1.59 -3.81
C ALA A 100 -2.33 -0.23 -4.51
N LEU A 101 -2.30 0.88 -3.75
CA LEU A 101 -2.35 2.24 -4.29
C LEU A 101 -1.19 2.52 -5.25
N LEU A 102 0.04 2.12 -4.87
CA LEU A 102 1.21 2.29 -5.71
C LEU A 102 1.14 1.44 -6.99
N CYS A 103 0.56 0.24 -6.92
CA CYS A 103 0.34 -0.61 -8.09
C CYS A 103 -0.69 0.04 -9.03
N TRP A 104 -1.81 0.52 -8.50
CA TRP A 104 -2.86 1.17 -9.28
C TRP A 104 -2.36 2.43 -9.98
N SER A 105 -1.57 3.26 -9.29
CA SER A 105 -1.02 4.47 -9.90
C SER A 105 -0.09 4.15 -11.07
N LYS A 106 0.77 3.13 -10.93
CA LYS A 106 1.67 2.67 -12.00
C LYS A 106 0.93 2.04 -13.18
N LEU A 107 -0.19 1.37 -12.90
CA LEU A 107 -1.00 0.71 -13.92
C LEU A 107 -2.05 1.63 -14.56
N GLY A 108 -2.17 2.89 -14.11
CA GLY A 108 -3.21 3.81 -14.57
C GLY A 108 -4.63 3.33 -14.22
N TYR A 109 -4.77 2.50 -13.19
CA TYR A 109 -6.06 1.98 -12.76
C TYR A 109 -6.87 3.08 -12.08
N SER A 110 -8.09 3.31 -12.56
CA SER A 110 -8.88 4.52 -12.24
C SER A 110 -10.27 4.23 -11.69
N ASP A 111 -10.47 3.06 -11.07
CA ASP A 111 -11.74 2.75 -10.39
C ASP A 111 -11.95 3.68 -9.19
N ALA A 112 -12.89 4.62 -9.34
CA ALA A 112 -13.19 5.64 -8.35
C ALA A 112 -13.66 5.06 -7.01
N GLN A 113 -14.45 4.00 -7.01
CA GLN A 113 -14.99 3.43 -5.77
C GLN A 113 -13.87 2.78 -4.96
N LEU A 114 -12.98 2.04 -5.63
CA LEU A 114 -11.86 1.38 -4.97
C LEU A 114 -10.82 2.38 -4.47
N TRP A 115 -10.45 3.37 -5.27
CA TRP A 115 -9.55 4.43 -4.83
C TRP A 115 -10.11 5.19 -3.63
N GLY A 116 -11.36 5.66 -3.72
CA GLY A 116 -12.02 6.39 -2.64
C GLY A 116 -12.17 5.58 -1.36
N GLY A 117 -12.60 4.32 -1.45
CA GLY A 117 -12.70 3.43 -0.29
C GLY A 117 -11.34 3.19 0.37
N THR A 118 -10.31 2.92 -0.44
CA THR A 118 -8.96 2.61 0.04
C THR A 118 -8.29 3.82 0.69
N LEU A 119 -8.42 5.00 0.09
CA LEU A 119 -7.84 6.23 0.63
C LEU A 119 -8.50 6.68 1.93
N ARG A 120 -9.81 6.50 2.09
CA ARG A 120 -10.51 6.82 3.35
C ARG A 120 -10.07 5.94 4.53
N ALA A 121 -9.52 4.76 4.27
CA ALA A 121 -8.96 3.91 5.32
C ALA A 121 -7.58 4.38 5.82
N VAL A 122 -6.84 5.15 5.01
CA VAL A 122 -5.45 5.54 5.30
C VAL A 122 -5.30 6.29 6.64
N PRO A 123 -6.07 7.37 6.93
CA PRO A 123 -5.84 8.16 8.15
C PRO A 123 -5.91 7.34 9.45
N GLY A 124 -6.81 6.35 9.49
CA GLY A 124 -6.97 5.46 10.65
C GLY A 124 -5.81 4.47 10.85
N LEU A 125 -4.95 4.28 9.85
CA LEU A 125 -3.86 3.31 9.86
C LEU A 125 -2.47 3.96 9.90
N CYS A 126 -2.36 5.28 9.63
CA CYS A 126 -1.07 5.97 9.55
C CYS A 126 -0.24 5.93 10.85
N SER A 127 -0.86 5.79 12.02
CA SER A 127 -0.12 5.73 13.30
C SER A 127 0.75 4.47 13.42
N ALA A 128 0.30 3.35 12.85
CA ALA A 128 1.02 2.08 12.84
C ALA A 128 2.03 1.97 11.70
N ALA A 129 1.94 2.86 10.70
CA ALA A 129 2.72 2.79 9.48
C ALA A 129 4.20 3.10 9.68
N ASP A 130 5.07 2.50 8.89
CA ASP A 130 6.46 2.94 8.77
C ASP A 130 6.62 4.12 7.80
N GLY A 131 7.83 4.68 7.73
CA GLY A 131 8.09 5.82 6.86
C GLY A 131 8.03 5.49 5.36
N GLN A 132 8.25 4.24 4.98
CA GLN A 132 8.23 3.80 3.59
C GLN A 132 6.80 3.62 3.09
N GLU A 133 5.93 3.03 3.89
CA GLU A 133 4.50 2.85 3.59
C GLU A 133 3.82 4.20 3.40
N LEU A 134 4.10 5.16 4.30
CA LEU A 134 3.60 6.52 4.20
C LEU A 134 4.11 7.24 2.93
N ALA A 135 5.39 7.07 2.58
CA ALA A 135 5.96 7.61 1.35
C ALA A 135 5.33 6.98 0.10
N ASN A 136 5.04 5.68 0.12
CA ASN A 136 4.37 4.98 -0.98
C ASN A 136 2.94 5.50 -1.21
N VAL A 137 2.19 5.78 -0.14
CA VAL A 137 0.85 6.38 -0.25
C VAL A 137 0.92 7.77 -0.87
N ALA A 138 1.84 8.62 -0.40
CA ALA A 138 2.02 9.97 -0.94
C ALA A 138 2.41 9.94 -2.43
N LEU A 139 3.34 9.03 -2.80
CA LEU A 139 3.77 8.84 -4.19
C LEU A 139 2.60 8.38 -5.07
N ALA A 140 1.77 7.45 -4.58
CA ALA A 140 0.62 6.96 -5.32
C ALA A 140 -0.42 8.06 -5.59
N LEU A 141 -0.74 8.87 -4.58
CA LEU A 141 -1.62 10.02 -4.70
C LEU A 141 -1.13 11.02 -5.73
N ALA A 142 0.14 11.42 -5.64
CA ALA A 142 0.74 12.38 -6.55
C ALA A 142 0.76 11.88 -8.00
N THR A 143 1.13 10.62 -8.21
CA THR A 143 1.13 9.99 -9.53
C THR A 143 -0.28 9.94 -10.13
N ALA A 144 -1.29 9.60 -9.32
CA ALA A 144 -2.68 9.56 -9.77
C ALA A 144 -3.21 10.97 -10.07
N ALA A 145 -2.90 11.95 -9.23
CA ALA A 145 -3.26 13.34 -9.44
C ALA A 145 -2.62 13.89 -10.73
N GLU A 146 -1.33 13.62 -10.97
CA GLU A 146 -0.65 14.04 -12.19
C GLU A 146 -1.33 13.46 -13.44
N ALA A 147 -1.62 12.15 -13.43
CA ALA A 147 -2.32 11.48 -14.53
C ALA A 147 -3.75 12.02 -14.72
N GLY A 148 -4.42 12.40 -13.63
CA GLY A 148 -5.77 12.95 -13.60
C GLY A 148 -5.87 14.48 -13.71
N LYS A 149 -4.77 15.18 -14.03
CA LYS A 149 -4.70 16.66 -14.09
C LYS A 149 -5.18 17.35 -12.80
N GLY A 150 -4.72 16.85 -11.67
CA GLY A 150 -5.06 17.33 -10.33
C GLY A 150 -6.16 16.54 -9.63
N ALA A 151 -6.86 15.65 -10.33
CA ALA A 151 -7.90 14.82 -9.72
C ALA A 151 -7.36 13.42 -9.40
N VAL A 152 -7.65 12.93 -8.20
CA VAL A 152 -7.44 11.52 -7.82
C VAL A 152 -8.77 10.78 -7.97
N PRO A 153 -8.80 9.56 -8.55
CA PRO A 153 -10.05 8.85 -8.79
C PRO A 153 -10.90 8.69 -7.53
N GLY A 154 -12.17 9.13 -7.58
CA GLY A 154 -13.18 8.86 -6.56
C GLY A 154 -12.97 9.50 -5.19
N VAL A 155 -12.05 10.45 -5.10
CA VAL A 155 -11.91 11.35 -3.94
C VAL A 155 -12.01 12.79 -4.41
N THR A 156 -12.61 13.61 -3.57
CA THR A 156 -12.53 15.07 -3.71
C THR A 156 -11.11 15.54 -3.44
N ARG A 157 -10.81 16.77 -3.85
CA ARG A 157 -9.51 17.39 -3.56
C ARG A 157 -9.28 17.49 -2.05
N GLU A 158 -10.32 17.88 -1.32
CA GLU A 158 -10.31 18.04 0.12
C GLU A 158 -10.00 16.73 0.84
N GLU A 159 -10.62 15.62 0.40
CA GLU A 159 -10.32 14.28 0.91
C GLU A 159 -8.88 13.86 0.60
N ALA A 160 -8.38 14.13 -0.61
CA ALA A 160 -6.99 13.81 -0.98
C ALA A 160 -5.97 14.62 -0.14
N GLU A 161 -6.24 15.91 0.08
CA GLU A 161 -5.43 16.78 0.93
C GLU A 161 -5.47 16.36 2.40
N GLU A 162 -6.63 15.89 2.90
CA GLU A 162 -6.74 15.34 4.26
C GLU A 162 -5.86 14.10 4.45
N VAL A 163 -5.90 13.17 3.49
CA VAL A 163 -5.02 11.98 3.50
C VAL A 163 -3.55 12.40 3.47
N LEU A 164 -3.17 13.31 2.57
CA LEU A 164 -1.79 13.78 2.48
C LEU A 164 -1.33 14.48 3.77
N ARG A 165 -2.22 15.26 4.41
CA ARG A 165 -1.95 15.92 5.69
C ARG A 165 -1.71 14.90 6.80
N ALA A 166 -2.55 13.86 6.89
CA ALA A 166 -2.38 12.78 7.85
C ALA A 166 -1.05 12.03 7.66
N VAL A 167 -0.73 11.68 6.41
CA VAL A 167 0.54 11.02 6.04
C VAL A 167 1.75 11.90 6.39
N THR A 168 1.70 13.19 6.04
CA THR A 168 2.77 14.15 6.31
C THR A 168 2.98 14.35 7.81
N HIS A 169 1.89 14.54 8.57
CA HIS A 169 1.95 14.70 10.02
C HIS A 169 2.63 13.50 10.68
N GLN A 170 2.29 12.28 10.27
CA GLN A 170 2.90 11.07 10.83
C GLN A 170 4.37 10.91 10.43
N LEU A 171 4.75 11.25 9.20
CA LEU A 171 6.15 11.26 8.78
C LEU A 171 6.98 12.26 9.59
N VAL A 172 6.49 13.49 9.77
CA VAL A 172 7.16 14.51 10.59
C VAL A 172 7.30 14.03 12.03
N THR A 173 6.24 13.47 12.62
CA THR A 173 6.27 12.93 13.98
C THR A 173 7.37 11.87 14.13
N LYS A 174 7.48 10.94 13.18
CA LYS A 174 8.52 9.89 13.21
C LYS A 174 9.94 10.44 13.02
N VAL A 175 10.13 11.40 12.12
CA VAL A 175 11.44 12.06 11.92
C VAL A 175 11.87 12.81 13.17
N THR A 176 10.96 13.56 13.80
CA THR A 176 11.27 14.29 15.04
C THR A 176 11.60 13.35 16.20
N ALA A 177 10.88 12.24 16.34
CA ALA A 177 11.17 11.22 17.34
C ALA A 177 12.57 10.58 17.11
N ALA A 178 12.88 10.19 15.88
CA ALA A 178 14.19 9.64 15.54
C ALA A 178 15.33 10.64 15.76
N SER A 179 15.10 11.93 15.47
CA SER A 179 16.07 12.99 15.73
C SER A 179 16.30 13.22 17.22
N ALA A 180 15.24 13.15 18.04
CA ALA A 180 15.35 13.28 19.49
C ALA A 180 16.09 12.10 20.11
N GLU A 181 15.81 10.87 19.64
CA GLU A 181 16.50 9.66 20.06
C GLU A 181 17.99 9.71 19.67
N ALA A 182 18.32 10.16 18.45
CA ALA A 182 19.70 10.34 18.01
C ALA A 182 20.43 11.43 18.81
N ALA A 183 19.76 12.52 19.20
CA ALA A 183 20.35 13.55 20.05
C ALA A 183 20.60 13.04 21.48
N ALA A 184 19.67 12.26 22.05
CA ALA A 184 19.84 11.61 23.35
C ALA A 184 20.96 10.55 23.31
N ALA A 185 21.02 9.75 22.24
CA ALA A 185 22.08 8.78 22.02
C ALA A 185 23.43 9.46 21.76
N GLY A 186 23.47 10.61 21.08
CA GLY A 186 24.69 11.41 20.90
C GLY A 186 25.20 12.02 22.21
N ALA A 187 24.29 12.47 23.09
CA ALA A 187 24.64 12.90 24.44
C ALA A 187 25.17 11.74 25.31
N ALA A 188 24.66 10.52 25.09
CA ALA A 188 25.15 9.30 25.75
C ALA A 188 26.44 8.73 25.10
N ALA A 189 26.61 8.83 23.79
CA ALA A 189 27.76 8.33 23.03
C ALA A 189 28.98 9.25 23.09
N ALA A 190 28.81 10.49 23.57
CA ALA A 190 29.92 11.26 24.12
C ALA A 190 30.56 10.58 25.36
N ALA A 191 29.95 9.50 25.89
CA ALA A 191 30.52 8.66 26.94
C ALA A 191 30.95 7.25 26.50
N ASP A 192 30.46 6.69 25.37
CA ASP A 192 30.97 5.42 24.85
C ASP A 192 30.67 5.23 23.35
N GLY A 193 31.67 4.76 22.61
CA GLY A 193 31.71 4.84 21.15
C GLY A 193 30.81 3.85 20.42
N GLY A 194 29.78 4.38 19.76
CA GLY A 194 29.28 3.87 18.47
C GLY A 194 27.84 3.38 18.45
N SER A 195 27.05 3.86 17.48
CA SER A 195 25.97 3.06 16.86
C SER A 195 25.40 3.73 15.59
N SER A 196 25.06 2.89 14.60
CA SER A 196 24.35 3.22 13.35
C SER A 196 22.83 3.16 13.55
N GLY A 197 22.14 4.31 13.48
CA GLY A 197 20.68 4.39 13.44
C GLY A 197 20.14 4.41 12.00
N LYS A 198 19.16 3.55 11.70
CA LYS A 198 18.37 3.61 10.45
C LYS A 198 17.45 4.84 10.50
N GLY A 199 17.95 5.98 10.01
CA GLY A 199 17.17 7.21 9.87
C GLY A 199 16.17 7.14 8.71
N VAL A 200 15.06 7.88 8.85
CA VAL A 200 14.16 8.19 7.73
C VAL A 200 14.98 8.88 6.63
N SER A 201 14.99 8.30 5.43
CA SER A 201 15.81 8.76 4.31
C SER A 201 15.35 10.13 3.79
N MET A 202 16.29 11.01 3.42
CA MET A 202 15.99 12.29 2.74
C MET A 202 15.12 12.11 1.48
N SER A 203 15.13 10.92 0.88
CA SER A 203 14.26 10.57 -0.23
C SER A 203 12.76 10.71 0.10
N ASN A 204 12.34 10.45 1.34
CA ASN A 204 10.91 10.49 1.70
C ASN A 204 10.38 11.93 1.79
N ILE A 205 11.23 12.88 2.20
CA ILE A 205 10.88 14.30 2.29
C ILE A 205 10.72 14.91 0.89
N ALA A 206 11.58 14.52 -0.06
CA ALA A 206 11.47 14.96 -1.44
C ALA A 206 10.16 14.49 -2.10
N THR A 207 9.77 13.24 -1.88
CA THR A 207 8.50 12.68 -2.37
C THR A 207 7.29 13.46 -1.83
N LEU A 208 7.29 13.82 -0.54
CA LEU A 208 6.20 14.61 0.05
C LEU A 208 6.09 16.00 -0.56
N ARG A 209 7.22 16.69 -0.73
CA ARG A 209 7.23 18.03 -1.33
C ARG A 209 6.68 17.99 -2.75
N TRP A 210 7.15 17.05 -3.55
CA TRP A 210 6.65 16.86 -4.91
C TRP A 210 5.14 16.56 -4.94
N ALA A 211 4.67 15.69 -4.04
CA ALA A 211 3.24 15.38 -3.94
C ALA A 211 2.38 16.62 -3.63
N HIS A 212 2.86 17.50 -2.74
CA HIS A 212 2.19 18.76 -2.42
C HIS A 212 2.16 19.72 -3.62
N GLU A 213 3.31 19.90 -4.29
CA GLU A 213 3.45 20.78 -5.45
C GLU A 213 2.53 20.38 -6.61
N VAL A 214 2.36 19.07 -6.84
CA VAL A 214 1.46 18.53 -7.89
C VAL A 214 -0.01 18.85 -7.58
N LEU A 215 -0.43 18.73 -6.31
CA LEU A 215 -1.80 19.04 -5.90
C LEU A 215 -2.08 20.56 -5.92
N GLU A 216 -1.10 21.40 -5.55
CA GLU A 216 -1.25 22.86 -5.57
C GLU A 216 -1.28 23.43 -6.99
N SER A 217 -0.40 22.98 -7.87
CA SER A 217 -0.29 23.49 -9.25
C SER A 217 -1.56 23.29 -10.06
N SER A 218 -2.33 22.24 -9.74
CA SER A 218 -3.59 21.92 -10.43
C SER A 218 -4.78 22.78 -9.98
N GLY A 219 -4.62 23.64 -8.96
CA GLY A 219 -5.67 24.53 -8.45
C GLY A 219 -5.75 25.92 -9.07
N SER A 220 -4.78 26.29 -9.92
CA SER A 220 -4.66 27.65 -10.45
C SER A 220 -5.14 27.77 -11.92
N SER A 221 -5.87 26.77 -12.44
CA SER A 221 -6.37 26.74 -13.82
C SER A 221 -7.90 26.82 -13.90
#